data_AF-W9X826-F1
#
_entry.id   AF-W9X826-F1
#
_cell.length_a   1.000
_cell.length_b   1.000
_cell.length_c   1.000
_cell.angle_alpha   90.00
_cell.angle_beta   90.00
_cell.angle_gamma   90.00
#
_symmetry.space_group_name_H-M   'P 1'
#
loop_
_entity.id
_entity.type
_entity.pdbx_description
1 polymer ?
#
loop_
_entity_poly.entity_id
_entity_poly.type
_entity_poly.pdbx_seq_one_letter_code
_entity_poly.pdbx_strand_id
1 'polypeptide(L)'
;VSIPLPRNMNFVGRDQILQDIHSAVTSHRSKESDCIKCVVYGMGGVGKTQTILEYAYRYRPKFSSIFRVKANSYESAVESYCTIAPIIGL
;
A
#
# COMPACT_ATOMS: atom_id res chain seq x y z
N VAL A 1 -1.99 -12.03 -8.06
CA VAL A 1 -2.88 -11.04 -7.39
C VAL A 1 -2.68 -9.67 -8.03
N SER A 2 -3.77 -9.11 -8.60
CA SER A 2 -3.82 -7.75 -9.17
C SER A 2 -3.91 -6.71 -8.06
N ILE A 3 -3.48 -5.48 -8.36
CA ILE A 3 -3.57 -4.38 -7.39
C ILE A 3 -5.05 -4.00 -7.21
N PRO A 4 -5.55 -3.76 -5.97
CA PRO A 4 -7.00 -3.74 -5.67
C PRO A 4 -7.80 -2.56 -6.23
N LEU A 5 -7.16 -1.62 -6.94
CA LEU A 5 -7.79 -0.46 -7.56
C LEU A 5 -7.05 -0.16 -8.87
N PRO A 6 -7.74 0.32 -9.93
CA PRO A 6 -7.10 0.64 -11.21
C PRO A 6 -6.06 1.75 -11.05
N ARG A 7 -4.94 1.63 -11.79
CA ARG A 7 -3.90 2.67 -11.83
C ARG A 7 -4.45 3.93 -12.46
N ASN A 8 -4.17 5.08 -11.87
CA ASN A 8 -4.43 6.36 -12.49
C ASN A 8 -3.36 6.65 -13.56
N MET A 9 -3.74 6.58 -14.83
CA MET A 9 -2.83 6.84 -15.96
C MET A 9 -2.38 8.31 -16.07
N ASN A 10 -3.10 9.22 -15.41
CA ASN A 10 -2.79 10.66 -15.38
C ASN A 10 -2.05 11.07 -14.09
N PHE A 11 -1.50 10.13 -13.33
CA PHE A 11 -0.71 10.43 -12.14
C PHE A 11 0.59 11.12 -12.52
N VAL A 12 0.85 12.31 -11.96
CA VAL A 12 2.06 13.11 -12.25
C VAL A 12 2.73 13.63 -10.98
N GLY A 13 4.04 13.82 -11.05
CA GLY A 13 4.87 14.33 -9.96
C GLY A 13 4.94 13.40 -8.74
N ARG A 14 5.30 13.98 -7.58
CA ARG A 14 5.47 13.29 -6.29
C ARG A 14 6.56 12.22 -6.26
N ASP A 15 7.50 12.28 -7.20
CA ASP A 15 8.60 11.32 -7.28
C ASP A 15 9.41 11.26 -5.99
N GLN A 16 9.66 12.41 -5.34
CA GLN A 16 10.31 12.46 -4.03
C GLN A 16 9.52 11.69 -2.97
N ILE A 17 8.21 11.94 -2.84
CA ILE A 17 7.36 11.23 -1.86
C ILE A 17 7.37 9.72 -2.12
N LEU A 18 7.33 9.31 -3.39
CA LEU A 18 7.39 7.89 -3.76
C LEU A 18 8.75 7.26 -3.41
N GLN A 19 9.85 7.99 -3.56
CA GLN A 19 11.17 7.57 -3.11
C GLN A 19 11.25 7.49 -1.59
N ASP A 20 10.68 8.45 -0.87
CA ASP A 20 10.64 8.46 0.60
C ASP A 20 9.87 7.25 1.14
N ILE A 21 8.71 6.94 0.54
CA ILE A 21 7.95 5.71 0.86
C ILE A 21 8.82 4.47 0.57
N HIS A 22 9.52 4.43 -0.57
CA HIS A 22 10.37 3.28 -0.90
C HIS A 22 11.51 3.10 0.12
N SER A 23 12.19 4.18 0.47
CA SER A 23 13.24 4.20 1.48
C SER A 23 12.71 3.71 2.82
N ALA A 24 11.58 4.25 3.30
CA ALA A 24 10.96 3.84 4.56
C ALA A 24 10.56 2.36 4.58
N VAL A 25 10.04 1.82 3.47
CA VAL A 25 9.60 0.41 3.39
C VAL A 25 10.78 -0.56 3.20
N THR A 26 11.96 -0.08 2.78
CA THR A 26 13.13 -0.95 2.49
C THR A 26 14.26 -0.81 3.51
N SER A 27 14.30 0.26 4.31
CA SER A 27 15.40 0.60 5.21
C SER A 27 15.59 -0.35 6.40
N HIS A 28 14.65 -1.27 6.67
CA HIS A 28 14.68 -2.16 7.85
C HIS A 28 14.83 -3.65 7.52
N ARG A 29 15.37 -3.98 6.34
CA ARG A 29 15.67 -5.38 5.97
C ARG A 29 16.76 -6.07 6.81
N SER A 30 17.31 -5.40 7.83
CA SER A 30 18.39 -5.91 8.68
C SER A 30 17.96 -6.74 9.89
N LYS A 31 16.64 -6.83 10.18
CA LYS A 31 16.09 -7.77 11.17
C LYS A 31 14.91 -8.50 10.56
N GLU A 32 15.03 -9.81 10.38
CA GLU A 32 14.08 -10.70 9.69
C GLU A 32 12.67 -10.76 10.30
N SER A 33 12.36 -9.98 11.34
CA SER A 33 11.13 -10.14 12.14
C SER A 33 10.33 -8.86 12.40
N ASP A 34 10.76 -7.69 11.94
CA ASP A 34 10.02 -6.45 12.22
C ASP A 34 9.05 -6.05 11.09
N CYS A 35 7.77 -5.92 11.45
CA CYS A 35 6.74 -5.37 10.57
C CYS A 35 7.00 -3.88 10.33
N ILE A 36 7.33 -3.52 9.09
CA ILE A 36 7.63 -2.14 8.70
C ILE A 36 6.31 -1.35 8.54
N LYS A 37 6.23 -0.19 9.20
CA LYS A 37 5.07 0.70 9.15
C LYS A 37 5.47 2.03 8.51
N CYS A 38 4.72 2.44 7.48
CA CYS A 38 4.87 3.73 6.83
C CYS A 38 3.52 4.44 6.84
N VAL A 39 3.49 5.71 7.30
CA VAL A 39 2.26 6.52 7.39
C VAL A 39 2.36 7.67 6.40
N VAL A 40 1.40 7.75 5.48
CA VAL A 40 1.24 8.88 4.55
C VAL A 40 0.10 9.77 5.06
N TYR A 41 0.42 10.98 5.52
CA TYR A 41 -0.53 11.94 6.09
C TYR A 41 -0.59 13.25 5.29
N GLY A 42 -1.57 14.10 5.59
CA GLY A 42 -1.83 15.36 4.88
C GLY A 42 -3.32 15.70 4.78
N MET A 43 -3.65 16.86 4.21
CA MET A 43 -5.02 17.37 4.12
C MET A 43 -5.99 16.44 3.37
N GLY A 44 -7.29 16.60 3.62
CA GLY A 44 -8.35 15.95 2.84
C GLY A 44 -8.22 16.29 1.35
N GLY A 45 -8.51 15.34 0.47
CA GLY A 45 -8.46 15.56 -0.99
C GLY A 45 -7.06 15.69 -1.61
N VAL A 46 -5.97 15.77 -0.82
CA VAL A 46 -4.60 15.92 -1.36
C VAL A 46 -4.08 14.68 -2.11
N GLY A 47 -4.87 13.64 -2.33
CA GLY A 47 -4.47 12.49 -3.15
C GLY A 47 -3.57 11.45 -2.46
N LYS A 48 -3.58 11.34 -1.13
CA LYS A 48 -2.79 10.33 -0.36
C LYS A 48 -3.03 8.90 -0.88
N THR A 49 -4.29 8.51 -1.02
CA THR A 49 -4.67 7.18 -1.53
C THR A 49 -4.14 6.94 -2.94
N GLN A 50 -4.18 7.96 -3.80
CA GLN A 50 -3.64 7.87 -5.16
C GLN A 50 -2.10 7.73 -5.14
N THR A 51 -1.40 8.42 -4.24
CA THR A 51 0.05 8.28 -4.08
C THR A 51 0.45 6.89 -3.60
N ILE A 52 -0.26 6.32 -2.62
CA ILE A 52 -0.03 4.94 -2.15
C ILE A 52 -0.31 3.93 -3.27
N LEU A 53 -1.38 4.14 -4.04
CA LEU A 53 -1.73 3.26 -5.15
C LEU A 53 -0.67 3.30 -6.25
N GLU A 54 -0.21 4.50 -6.62
CA GLU A 54 0.87 4.64 -7.60
C GLU A 54 2.16 4.00 -7.12
N TYR A 55 2.51 4.14 -5.83
CA TYR A 55 3.64 3.42 -5.24
C TYR A 55 3.49 1.90 -5.42
N ALA A 56 2.32 1.35 -5.07
CA ALA A 56 2.05 -0.08 -5.21
C ALA A 56 2.20 -0.56 -6.66
N TYR A 57 1.78 0.26 -7.64
CA TYR A 57 1.96 -0.03 -9.06
C TYR A 57 3.42 0.05 -9.51
N ARG A 58 4.13 1.14 -9.20
CA ARG A 58 5.54 1.34 -9.60
C ARG A 58 6.47 0.29 -9.02
N TYR A 59 6.24 -0.12 -7.76
CA TYR A 59 7.10 -1.06 -7.05
C TYR A 59 6.50 -2.48 -6.97
N ARG A 60 5.45 -2.79 -7.73
CA ARG A 60 4.80 -4.11 -7.74
C ARG A 60 5.78 -5.31 -7.83
N PRO A 61 6.86 -5.27 -8.64
CA PRO A 61 7.80 -6.39 -8.72
C PRO A 61 8.62 -6.65 -7.46
N LYS A 62 8.66 -5.70 -6.50
CA LYS A 62 9.42 -5.83 -5.25
C LYS A 62 8.67 -6.57 -4.14
N PHE A 63 7.39 -6.90 -4.36
CA PHE A 63 6.51 -7.53 -3.37
C PHE A 63 5.92 -8.82 -3.96
N SER A 64 5.85 -9.87 -3.15
CA SER A 64 5.18 -11.13 -3.56
C SER A 64 3.68 -10.91 -3.75
N SER A 65 3.05 -10.23 -2.78
CA SER A 65 1.62 -9.96 -2.75
C SER A 65 1.34 -8.56 -2.23
N ILE A 66 0.25 -7.95 -2.71
CA ILE A 66 -0.22 -6.63 -2.27
C ILE A 66 -1.71 -6.75 -1.96
N PHE A 67 -2.09 -6.32 -0.76
CA PHE A 67 -3.48 -6.33 -0.30
C PHE A 67 -3.88 -4.95 0.17
N ARG A 68 -5.16 -4.60 -0.03
CA ARG A 68 -5.76 -3.38 0.50
C ARG A 68 -6.73 -3.75 1.60
N VAL A 69 -6.52 -3.20 2.78
CA VAL A 69 -7.44 -3.30 3.91
C VAL A 69 -8.17 -1.98 4.04
N LYS A 70 -9.50 -2.00 3.91
CA LYS A 70 -10.35 -0.84 4.19
C LYS A 70 -10.53 -0.76 5.71
N ALA A 71 -9.94 0.23 6.36
CA ALA A 71 -10.00 0.38 7.83
C ALA A 71 -10.77 1.65 8.23
N ASN A 72 -11.86 1.95 7.53
CA ASN A 72 -12.73 3.10 7.83
C ASN A 72 -13.66 2.80 9.02
N SER A 73 -13.97 1.53 9.26
CA SER A 73 -14.64 1.02 10.46
C SER A 73 -14.08 -0.37 10.82
N TYR A 74 -14.49 -0.90 11.97
CA TYR A 74 -14.13 -2.26 12.37
C TYR A 74 -14.67 -3.29 11.37
N GLU A 75 -15.92 -3.14 10.96
CA GLU A 75 -16.61 -4.04 10.01
C GLU A 75 -15.93 -4.05 8.66
N SER A 76 -15.53 -2.88 8.14
CA SER A 76 -14.83 -2.80 6.84
C SER A 76 -13.46 -3.49 6.87
N ALA A 77 -12.79 -3.46 8.03
CA ALA A 77 -11.50 -4.11 8.22
C ALA A 77 -11.67 -5.63 8.26
N VAL A 78 -12.63 -6.12 9.04
CA VAL A 78 -12.98 -7.56 9.10
C VAL A 78 -13.36 -8.09 7.72
N GLU A 79 -14.25 -7.39 7.00
CA GLU A 79 -14.63 -7.75 5.63
C GLU A 79 -13.41 -7.85 4.69
N SER A 80 -12.48 -6.90 4.80
CA SER A 80 -11.26 -6.91 4.00
C SER A 80 -10.39 -8.13 4.31
N TYR A 81 -10.22 -8.48 5.59
CA TYR A 81 -9.45 -9.66 5.99
C TYR A 81 -10.12 -10.96 5.54
N CYS A 82 -11.45 -11.09 5.69
CA CYS A 82 -12.21 -12.23 5.19
C CYS A 82 -12.08 -12.40 3.67
N THR A 83 -11.93 -11.29 2.92
CA THR A 83 -11.68 -11.34 1.47
C THR A 83 -10.24 -11.76 1.15
N ILE A 84 -9.27 -11.40 1.99
CA ILE A 84 -7.84 -11.71 1.79
C ILE A 84 -7.51 -13.15 2.15
N ALA A 85 -8.06 -13.67 3.25
CA ALA A 85 -7.79 -15.01 3.77
C ALA A 85 -7.82 -16.13 2.69
N PRO A 86 -8.88 -16.28 1.88
CA PRO A 86 -8.93 -17.33 0.87
C PRO A 86 -7.90 -17.14 -0.25
N ILE A 87 -7.45 -15.90 -0.52
CA ILE A 87 -6.41 -15.62 -1.53
C ILE A 87 -5.04 -16.15 -1.09
N ILE A 88 -4.81 -16.21 0.23
CA ILE A 88 -3.57 -16.71 0.83
C ILE A 88 -3.69 -18.14 1.38
N GLY A 89 -4.82 -18.81 1.15
CA GLY A 89 -5.05 -20.20 1.58
C GLY A 89 -5.42 -20.36 3.04
N LEU A 90 -5.97 -19.32 3.67
CA LEU A 90 -6.54 -19.33 5.03
C LEU A 90 -8.07 -19.37 4.99
#